data_AF-A0A3B1BZF6-F1
#
_entry.id   AF-A0A3B1BZF6-F1
#
_cell.length_a   1.000
_cell.length_b   1.000
_cell.length_c   1.000
_cell.angle_alpha   90.00
_cell.angle_beta   90.00
_cell.angle_gamma   90.00
#
_symmetry.space_group_name_H-M   'P 1'
#
loop_
_entity.id
_entity.type
_entity.pdbx_description
1 polymer ?
#
loop_
_entity_poly.entity_id
_entity_poly.type
_entity_poly.pdbx_seq_one_letter_code
_entity_poly.pdbx_strand_id
1 'polypeptide(L)'
;MFFEKFKLLILASMITLFVSACGTQVKRVDVDESIDLSGAWNDTDSRMVSDEMITDMLDRPWIRNYSNKHNSMPALIVGEVRNLSHEHINVKTFIADIERAMVNSGMVNFVASSTERKEVRDERKDQDINASNATRNAMGQEMGADFMLKGSINTIIDMEGKTQLRYYQVDLTLISLKDNRKVWLGQKKIKKLVKNSNLRY
;
A
#
# COMPACT_ATOMS: atom_id res chain seq x y z
N MET A 1 55.79 35.62 -20.54
CA MET A 1 55.51 34.72 -19.40
C MET A 1 54.31 35.15 -18.55
N PHE A 2 54.02 36.46 -18.39
CA PHE A 2 52.88 36.94 -17.58
C PHE A 2 51.50 36.71 -18.23
N PHE A 3 51.40 36.85 -19.56
CA PHE A 3 50.16 36.67 -20.33
C PHE A 3 49.65 35.21 -20.37
N GLU A 4 50.57 34.23 -20.41
CA GLU A 4 50.24 32.80 -20.37
C GLU A 4 49.65 32.39 -19.00
N LYS A 5 50.20 32.94 -17.91
CA LYS A 5 49.69 32.72 -16.54
C LYS A 5 48.31 33.33 -16.35
N PHE A 6 48.04 34.48 -16.96
CA PHE A 6 46.73 35.15 -16.92
C PHE A 6 45.65 34.37 -17.69
N LYS A 7 45.99 33.77 -18.84
CA LYS A 7 45.09 32.86 -19.57
C LYS A 7 44.78 31.59 -18.78
N LEU A 8 45.78 31.01 -18.09
CA LEU A 8 45.58 29.83 -17.23
C LEU A 8 44.66 30.14 -16.04
N LEU A 9 44.78 31.34 -15.45
CA LEU A 9 43.92 31.82 -14.35
C LEU A 9 42.47 32.04 -14.80
N ILE A 10 42.23 32.59 -15.99
CA ILE A 10 40.89 32.74 -16.55
C ILE A 10 40.27 31.39 -16.87
N LEU A 11 41.03 30.46 -17.45
CA LEU A 11 40.55 29.10 -17.75
C LEU A 11 40.24 28.31 -16.47
N ALA A 12 41.07 28.43 -15.44
CA ALA A 12 40.84 27.81 -14.13
C ALA A 12 39.61 28.41 -13.42
N SER A 13 39.41 29.73 -13.52
CA SER A 13 38.22 30.42 -13.00
C SER A 13 36.94 30.06 -13.77
N MET A 14 37.04 29.74 -15.05
CA MET A 14 35.91 29.33 -15.88
C MET A 14 35.53 27.87 -15.60
N ILE A 15 36.50 26.99 -15.33
CA ILE A 15 36.28 25.60 -14.93
C ILE A 15 35.60 25.52 -13.55
N THR A 16 35.96 26.38 -12.58
CA THR A 16 35.32 26.38 -11.26
C THR A 16 33.86 26.83 -11.27
N LEU A 17 33.44 27.64 -12.26
CA LEU A 17 32.03 28.04 -12.45
C LEU A 17 31.14 26.92 -13.02
N PHE A 18 31.71 25.89 -13.65
CA PHE A 18 30.92 24.77 -14.21
C PHE A 18 30.68 23.62 -13.23
N VAL A 19 31.31 23.62 -12.05
CA VAL A 19 31.21 22.50 -11.09
C VAL A 19 30.05 22.69 -10.08
N SER A 20 29.34 23.83 -10.10
CA SER A 20 28.36 24.17 -9.05
C SER A 20 26.91 23.72 -9.32
N ALA A 21 26.61 23.07 -10.47
CA ALA A 21 25.22 22.95 -10.94
C ALA A 21 24.55 21.57 -10.72
N CYS A 22 25.23 20.58 -10.16
CA CYS A 22 24.61 19.26 -9.87
C CYS A 22 24.03 19.22 -8.45
N GLY A 23 23.02 20.05 -8.18
CA GLY A 23 22.16 19.89 -7.01
C GLY A 23 20.95 19.03 -7.35
N THR A 24 20.54 18.14 -6.44
CA THR A 24 19.23 17.46 -6.54
C THR A 24 18.12 18.50 -6.45
N GLN A 25 17.34 18.67 -7.52
CA GLN A 25 16.20 19.58 -7.52
C GLN A 25 14.98 18.86 -6.94
N VAL A 26 14.54 19.27 -5.75
CA VAL A 26 13.32 18.74 -5.10
C VAL A 26 12.18 19.74 -5.32
N LYS A 27 11.19 19.36 -6.14
CA LYS A 27 9.93 20.09 -6.27
C LYS A 27 8.85 19.30 -5.54
N ARG A 28 8.12 19.98 -4.64
CA ARG A 28 6.90 19.43 -4.04
C ARG A 28 5.77 19.57 -5.06
N VAL A 29 5.08 18.47 -5.29
CA VAL A 29 3.91 18.36 -6.17
C VAL A 29 2.72 17.93 -5.33
N ASP A 30 1.51 18.13 -5.85
CA ASP A 30 0.30 17.67 -5.18
C ASP A 30 0.28 16.12 -5.15
N VAL A 31 -0.30 15.54 -4.10
CA VAL A 31 -0.48 14.09 -3.98
C VAL A 31 -1.51 13.59 -5.00
N ASP A 32 -2.42 14.46 -5.45
CA ASP A 32 -3.43 14.12 -6.43
C ASP A 32 -2.93 14.17 -7.88
N GLU A 33 -1.78 14.79 -8.12
CA GLU A 33 -1.19 14.92 -9.44
C GLU A 33 -0.65 13.56 -9.93
N SER A 34 -1.24 13.03 -11.02
CA SER A 34 -0.79 11.77 -11.60
C SER A 34 0.48 11.94 -12.42
N ILE A 35 1.64 11.59 -11.85
CA ILE A 35 2.94 11.64 -12.52
C ILE A 35 3.45 10.22 -12.73
N ASP A 36 3.56 9.78 -13.99
CA ASP A 36 4.15 8.48 -14.33
C ASP A 36 5.52 8.69 -15.00
N LEU A 37 6.57 8.23 -14.31
CA LEU A 37 7.96 8.37 -14.75
C LEU A 37 8.46 7.12 -15.49
N SER A 38 8.17 5.94 -14.95
CA SER A 38 8.77 4.66 -15.34
C SER A 38 7.77 3.69 -15.98
N GLY A 39 6.48 3.98 -15.88
CA GLY A 39 5.39 3.04 -16.14
C GLY A 39 5.31 1.89 -15.13
N ALA A 40 6.12 1.91 -14.07
CA ALA A 40 6.06 0.92 -12.99
C ALA A 40 4.85 1.22 -12.09
N TRP A 41 4.56 0.32 -11.15
CA TRP A 41 3.56 0.61 -10.11
C TRP A 41 3.93 1.86 -9.32
N ASN A 42 2.96 2.76 -9.14
CA ASN A 42 3.14 4.02 -8.41
C ASN A 42 2.02 4.28 -7.38
N ASP A 43 2.06 5.47 -6.77
CA ASP A 43 1.08 5.97 -5.82
C ASP A 43 -0.33 6.07 -6.44
N THR A 44 -0.43 6.53 -7.69
CA THR A 44 -1.70 6.66 -8.40
C THR A 44 -2.35 5.30 -8.61
N ASP A 45 -1.58 4.28 -8.98
CA ASP A 45 -2.07 2.90 -9.10
C ASP A 45 -2.56 2.34 -7.76
N SER A 46 -1.80 2.58 -6.70
CA SER A 46 -2.14 2.17 -5.34
C SER A 46 -3.48 2.75 -4.91
N ARG A 47 -3.68 4.06 -5.16
CA ARG A 47 -4.91 4.78 -4.87
C ARG A 47 -6.09 4.29 -5.70
N MET A 48 -5.92 4.13 -7.01
CA MET A 48 -6.99 3.60 -7.87
C MET A 48 -7.48 2.22 -7.42
N VAL A 49 -6.57 1.41 -6.87
CA VAL A 49 -6.90 0.09 -6.34
C VAL A 49 -7.60 0.19 -4.99
N SER A 50 -7.09 0.98 -4.05
CA SER A 50 -7.76 1.15 -2.75
C SER A 50 -9.16 1.75 -2.93
N ASP A 51 -9.33 2.81 -3.71
CA ASP A 51 -10.61 3.48 -3.93
C ASP A 51 -11.67 2.53 -4.52
N GLU A 52 -11.29 1.73 -5.53
CA GLU A 52 -12.17 0.71 -6.10
C GLU A 52 -12.58 -0.33 -5.05
N MET A 53 -11.60 -0.86 -4.31
CA MET A 53 -11.84 -1.94 -3.36
C MET A 53 -12.68 -1.46 -2.17
N ILE A 54 -12.46 -0.24 -1.69
CA ILE A 54 -13.25 0.38 -0.62
C ILE A 54 -14.69 0.55 -1.09
N THR A 55 -14.88 1.20 -2.24
CA THR A 55 -16.21 1.48 -2.78
C THR A 55 -16.98 0.19 -3.00
N ASP A 56 -16.38 -0.78 -3.71
CA ASP A 56 -17.04 -2.05 -3.98
C ASP A 56 -17.31 -2.84 -2.68
N MET A 57 -16.38 -2.87 -1.73
CA MET A 57 -16.59 -3.61 -0.48
C MET A 57 -17.72 -3.03 0.37
N LEU A 58 -17.84 -1.70 0.43
CA LEU A 58 -18.87 -1.01 1.21
C LEU A 58 -20.27 -1.09 0.59
N ASP A 59 -20.36 -1.05 -0.74
CA ASP A 59 -21.64 -1.08 -1.44
C ASP A 59 -22.32 -2.46 -1.47
N ARG A 60 -21.55 -3.51 -1.17
CA ARG A 60 -22.01 -4.90 -1.28
C ARG A 60 -22.82 -5.31 -0.05
N PRO A 61 -23.83 -6.19 -0.23
CA PRO A 61 -24.80 -6.49 0.83
C PRO A 61 -24.22 -7.31 2.00
N TRP A 62 -22.98 -7.79 1.94
CA TRP A 62 -22.42 -8.69 2.94
C TRP A 62 -22.34 -8.04 4.33
N ILE A 63 -22.00 -6.75 4.42
CA ILE A 63 -21.97 -5.98 5.68
C ILE A 63 -23.37 -5.95 6.27
N ARG A 64 -24.35 -5.42 5.51
CA ARG A 64 -25.74 -5.30 5.96
C ARG A 64 -26.34 -6.66 6.35
N ASN A 65 -26.06 -7.71 5.58
CA ASN A 65 -26.53 -9.05 5.87
C ASN A 65 -25.92 -9.59 7.18
N TYR A 66 -24.65 -9.30 7.44
CA TYR A 66 -24.00 -9.67 8.70
C TYR A 66 -24.61 -8.90 9.88
N SER A 67 -24.69 -7.58 9.77
CA SER A 67 -25.19 -6.70 10.83
C SER A 67 -26.64 -7.00 11.18
N ASN A 68 -27.50 -7.23 10.18
CA ASN A 68 -28.91 -7.61 10.42
C ASN A 68 -29.05 -8.97 11.09
N LYS A 69 -28.10 -9.90 10.85
CA LYS A 69 -28.16 -11.26 11.39
C LYS A 69 -27.59 -11.37 12.80
N HIS A 70 -26.55 -10.60 13.12
CA HIS A 70 -25.82 -10.70 14.39
C HIS A 70 -26.02 -9.50 15.31
N ASN A 71 -26.70 -8.45 14.84
CA ASN A 71 -26.90 -7.18 15.56
C ASN A 71 -25.56 -6.55 16.02
N SER A 72 -24.51 -6.72 15.22
CA SER A 72 -23.15 -6.24 15.48
C SER A 72 -22.40 -5.97 14.17
N MET A 73 -21.38 -5.13 14.23
CA MET A 73 -20.47 -4.91 13.08
C MET A 73 -19.57 -6.14 12.88
N PRO A 74 -19.30 -6.55 11.62
CA PRO A 74 -18.37 -7.63 11.36
C PRO A 74 -16.94 -7.25 11.76
N ALA A 75 -16.23 -8.18 12.39
CA ALA A 75 -14.81 -8.07 12.68
C ALA A 75 -13.97 -8.67 11.55
N LEU A 76 -13.01 -7.91 11.02
CA LEU A 76 -12.18 -8.26 9.88
C LEU A 76 -10.71 -8.34 10.31
N ILE A 77 -9.98 -9.29 9.74
CA ILE A 77 -8.51 -9.33 9.82
C ILE A 77 -7.91 -9.30 8.42
N VAL A 78 -6.82 -8.55 8.26
CA VAL A 78 -6.00 -8.64 7.05
C VAL A 78 -5.10 -9.86 7.13
N GLY A 79 -5.30 -10.80 6.20
CA GLY A 79 -4.43 -11.92 5.96
C GLY A 79 -3.34 -11.59 4.93
N GLU A 80 -2.68 -12.63 4.43
CA GLU A 80 -1.64 -12.46 3.43
C GLU A 80 -2.21 -11.95 2.09
N VAL A 81 -1.57 -10.90 1.57
CA VAL A 81 -1.76 -10.40 0.20
C VAL A 81 -0.47 -10.61 -0.57
N ARG A 82 -0.50 -11.55 -1.51
CA ARG A 82 0.71 -12.04 -2.20
C ARG A 82 1.08 -11.14 -3.37
N ASN A 83 2.30 -10.61 -3.36
CA ASN A 83 2.84 -9.99 -4.55
C ASN A 83 3.41 -11.07 -5.50
N LEU A 84 2.72 -11.31 -6.60
CA LEU A 84 3.10 -12.20 -7.71
C LEU A 84 3.44 -11.39 -8.98
N SER A 85 3.68 -10.09 -8.84
CA SER A 85 4.13 -9.23 -9.93
C SER A 85 5.62 -9.44 -10.22
N HIS A 86 6.06 -8.85 -11.32
CA HIS A 86 7.47 -8.82 -11.71
C HIS A 86 8.26 -7.71 -10.99
N GLU A 87 7.65 -6.99 -10.04
CA GLU A 87 8.28 -5.87 -9.35
C GLU A 87 8.00 -5.88 -7.84
N HIS A 88 8.76 -5.10 -7.08
CA HIS A 88 8.54 -4.98 -5.65
C HIS A 88 7.46 -3.92 -5.36
N ILE A 89 6.20 -4.35 -5.28
CA ILE A 89 5.06 -3.50 -4.93
C ILE A 89 4.94 -3.44 -3.40
N ASN A 90 4.85 -2.23 -2.86
CA ASN A 90 4.54 -2.04 -1.45
C ASN A 90 3.06 -2.28 -1.19
N VAL A 91 2.71 -3.53 -0.90
CA VAL A 91 1.33 -3.95 -0.64
C VAL A 91 0.71 -3.25 0.57
N LYS A 92 1.53 -2.85 1.55
CA LYS A 92 1.03 -2.26 2.80
C LYS A 92 0.35 -0.92 2.60
N THR A 93 0.70 -0.15 1.58
CA THR A 93 0.15 1.21 1.39
C THR A 93 -1.34 1.16 1.10
N PHE A 94 -1.75 0.45 0.05
CA PHE A 94 -3.17 0.40 -0.31
C PHE A 94 -4.02 -0.42 0.67
N ILE A 95 -3.42 -1.42 1.34
CA ILE A 95 -4.10 -2.16 2.41
C ILE A 95 -4.39 -1.24 3.60
N ALA A 96 -3.43 -0.41 4.02
CA ALA A 96 -3.64 0.56 5.08
C ALA A 96 -4.71 1.60 4.71
N ASP A 97 -4.81 1.97 3.44
CA ASP A 97 -5.89 2.86 2.96
C ASP A 97 -7.26 2.21 3.07
N ILE A 98 -7.37 0.92 2.69
CA ILE A 98 -8.59 0.13 2.85
C ILE A 98 -8.97 0.03 4.33
N GLU A 99 -8.04 -0.39 5.20
CA GLU A 99 -8.28 -0.50 6.65
C GLU A 99 -8.77 0.84 7.22
N ARG A 100 -8.09 1.95 6.89
CA ARG A 100 -8.45 3.28 7.37
C ARG A 100 -9.84 3.70 6.93
N ALA A 101 -10.17 3.56 5.65
CA ALA A 101 -11.47 3.96 5.12
C ALA A 101 -12.61 3.12 5.74
N MET A 102 -12.39 1.82 5.86
CA MET A 102 -13.35 0.90 6.43
C MET A 102 -13.58 1.14 7.93
N VAL A 103 -12.52 1.40 8.72
CA VAL A 103 -12.66 1.79 10.13
C VAL A 103 -13.38 3.13 10.27
N ASN A 104 -13.00 4.13 9.47
CA ASN A 104 -13.62 5.46 9.51
C ASN A 104 -15.10 5.43 9.07
N SER A 105 -15.50 4.45 8.26
CA SER A 105 -16.91 4.28 7.87
C SER A 105 -17.82 3.88 9.04
N GLY A 106 -17.26 3.34 10.12
CA GLY A 106 -18.02 2.82 11.27
C GLY A 106 -18.91 1.63 10.93
N MET A 107 -18.68 0.94 9.80
CA MET A 107 -19.46 -0.21 9.37
C MET A 107 -18.81 -1.56 9.72
N VAL A 108 -17.51 -1.57 10.01
CA VAL A 108 -16.72 -2.78 10.31
C VAL A 108 -15.71 -2.50 11.42
N ASN A 109 -15.28 -3.54 12.13
CA ASN A 109 -14.14 -3.48 13.04
C ASN A 109 -12.95 -4.19 12.41
N PHE A 110 -11.76 -3.59 12.40
CA PHE A 110 -10.52 -4.32 12.09
C PHE A 110 -9.86 -4.80 13.37
N VAL A 111 -9.49 -6.08 13.41
CA VAL A 111 -8.63 -6.62 14.46
C VAL A 111 -7.18 -6.51 14.03
N ALA A 112 -6.31 -6.31 15.01
CA ALA A 112 -4.87 -6.22 14.79
C ALA A 112 -4.32 -7.46 14.06
N SER A 113 -3.35 -7.22 13.18
CA SER A 113 -2.59 -8.25 12.48
C SER A 113 -1.83 -9.16 13.45
N SER A 114 -1.30 -10.28 12.95
CA SER A 114 -0.49 -11.18 13.78
C SER A 114 0.71 -10.48 14.43
N THR A 115 1.35 -9.56 13.71
CA THR A 115 2.50 -8.78 14.20
C THR A 115 2.08 -7.81 15.28
N GLU A 116 1.06 -6.98 15.01
CA GLU A 116 0.56 -5.99 15.98
C GLU A 116 0.02 -6.66 17.25
N ARG A 117 -0.68 -7.80 17.12
CA ARG A 117 -1.14 -8.56 18.30
C ARG A 117 0.01 -9.04 19.16
N LYS A 118 1.14 -9.41 18.58
CA LYS A 118 2.31 -9.80 19.37
C LYS A 118 2.80 -8.62 20.21
N GLU A 119 2.95 -7.45 19.61
CA GLU A 119 3.37 -6.23 20.29
C GLU A 119 2.38 -5.82 21.40
N VAL A 120 1.08 -5.84 21.11
CA VAL A 120 0.03 -5.51 22.08
C VAL A 120 -0.04 -6.52 23.23
N ARG A 121 0.20 -7.81 22.99
CA ARG A 121 0.28 -8.83 24.05
C ARG A 121 1.51 -8.64 24.92
N ASP A 122 2.65 -8.32 24.32
CA ASP A 122 3.89 -8.05 25.04
C ASP A 122 3.70 -6.84 25.98
N GLU A 123 3.06 -5.75 25.51
CA GLU A 123 2.67 -4.59 26.33
C GLU A 123 1.67 -4.95 27.43
N ARG A 124 0.61 -5.71 27.09
CA ARG A 124 -0.40 -6.11 28.10
C ARG A 124 0.22 -6.97 29.20
N LYS A 125 1.26 -7.75 28.89
CA LYS A 125 1.97 -8.58 29.87
C LYS A 125 2.79 -7.71 30.83
N ASP A 126 3.39 -6.65 30.32
CA ASP A 126 4.06 -5.67 31.19
C ASP A 126 3.05 -4.98 32.12
N GLN A 127 1.91 -4.54 31.57
CA GLN A 127 0.84 -3.92 32.37
C GLN A 127 0.22 -4.88 33.39
N ASP A 128 0.21 -6.19 33.16
CA ASP A 128 -0.27 -7.19 34.14
C ASP A 128 0.51 -7.12 35.46
N ILE A 129 1.81 -6.77 35.38
CA ILE A 129 2.73 -6.64 36.51
C ILE A 129 2.71 -5.21 37.07
N ASN A 130 2.70 -4.20 36.19
CA ASN A 130 2.99 -2.80 36.57
C ASN A 130 1.75 -1.91 36.72
N ALA A 131 0.63 -2.22 36.05
CA ALA A 131 -0.56 -1.38 36.06
C ALA A 131 -1.45 -1.66 37.28
N SER A 132 -2.24 -0.66 37.68
CA SER A 132 -3.20 -0.82 38.77
C SER A 132 -4.28 -1.87 38.45
N ASN A 133 -4.79 -2.54 39.48
CA ASN A 133 -5.89 -3.50 39.32
C ASN A 133 -7.15 -2.92 38.67
N ALA A 134 -7.42 -1.62 38.85
CA ALA A 134 -8.61 -0.97 38.30
C ALA A 134 -8.52 -0.71 36.79
N THR A 135 -7.31 -0.64 36.23
CA THR A 135 -7.07 -0.23 34.84
C THR A 135 -6.43 -1.32 33.98
N ARG A 136 -5.87 -2.37 34.61
CA ARG A 136 -5.21 -3.46 33.88
C ARG A 136 -6.21 -4.26 33.03
N ASN A 137 -5.79 -4.64 31.84
CA ASN A 137 -6.60 -5.45 30.92
C ASN A 137 -6.24 -6.93 31.04
N ALA A 138 -7.26 -7.80 31.11
CA ALA A 138 -7.05 -9.24 31.20
C ALA A 138 -6.50 -9.84 29.89
N MET A 139 -5.65 -10.86 30.02
CA MET A 139 -5.22 -11.69 28.89
C MET A 139 -6.37 -12.52 28.32
N GLY A 140 -6.28 -12.88 27.04
CA GLY A 140 -7.26 -13.76 26.38
C GLY A 140 -8.61 -13.13 26.03
N GLN A 141 -8.79 -11.83 26.24
CA GLN A 141 -10.01 -11.08 25.89
C GLN A 141 -9.88 -10.33 24.55
N GLU A 142 -9.08 -10.85 23.61
CA GLU A 142 -8.94 -10.25 22.28
C GLU A 142 -10.20 -10.50 21.44
N MET A 143 -10.63 -9.49 20.69
CA MET A 143 -11.70 -9.64 19.71
C MET A 143 -11.27 -10.63 18.61
N GLY A 144 -12.10 -11.63 18.35
CA GLY A 144 -11.93 -12.53 17.21
C GLY A 144 -12.41 -11.88 15.91
N ALA A 145 -11.79 -12.24 14.79
CA ALA A 145 -12.28 -11.86 13.47
C ALA A 145 -13.36 -12.84 12.97
N ASP A 146 -14.35 -12.30 12.28
CA ASP A 146 -15.39 -13.05 11.56
C ASP A 146 -14.96 -13.38 10.12
N PHE A 147 -14.20 -12.46 9.52
CA PHE A 147 -13.74 -12.55 8.14
C PHE A 147 -12.25 -12.25 8.02
N MET A 148 -11.61 -12.90 7.06
CA MET A 148 -10.23 -12.65 6.67
C MET A 148 -10.18 -12.10 5.25
N LEU A 149 -9.56 -10.93 5.09
CA LEU A 149 -9.24 -10.35 3.79
C LEU A 149 -7.93 -10.97 3.29
N LYS A 150 -7.95 -11.57 2.10
CA LYS A 150 -6.77 -12.11 1.42
C LYS A 150 -6.68 -11.55 0.02
N GLY A 151 -5.52 -11.65 -0.61
CA GLY A 151 -5.42 -11.23 -2.00
C GLY A 151 -4.14 -11.61 -2.72
N SER A 152 -4.07 -11.19 -3.97
CA SER A 152 -2.86 -11.26 -4.77
C SER A 152 -2.76 -10.11 -5.76
N ILE A 153 -1.54 -9.81 -6.16
CA ILE A 153 -1.22 -8.87 -7.23
C ILE A 153 -0.47 -9.64 -8.30
N ASN A 154 -0.94 -9.58 -9.53
CA ASN A 154 -0.32 -10.26 -10.66
C ASN A 154 0.02 -9.22 -11.72
N THR A 155 1.09 -9.49 -12.48
CA THR A 155 1.46 -8.65 -13.63
C THR A 155 1.69 -9.50 -14.85
N ILE A 156 1.19 -9.05 -15.99
CA ILE A 156 1.47 -9.60 -17.31
C ILE A 156 2.21 -8.51 -18.08
N ILE A 157 3.32 -8.89 -18.70
CA ILE A 157 4.15 -7.98 -19.48
C ILE A 157 4.25 -8.51 -20.90
N ASP A 158 3.94 -7.63 -21.85
CA ASP A 158 4.09 -7.88 -23.28
C ASP A 158 4.95 -6.76 -23.88
N MET A 159 5.87 -7.10 -24.77
CA MET A 159 6.87 -6.16 -25.28
C MET A 159 7.20 -6.42 -26.73
N GLU A 160 7.13 -5.36 -27.54
CA GLU A 160 7.54 -5.38 -28.95
C GLU A 160 8.41 -4.15 -29.23
N GLY A 161 9.67 -4.38 -29.58
CA GLY A 161 10.64 -3.32 -29.83
C GLY A 161 10.85 -2.42 -28.61
N LYS A 162 10.47 -1.14 -28.74
CA LYS A 162 10.56 -0.12 -27.66
C LYS A 162 9.24 0.12 -26.95
N THR A 163 8.21 -0.65 -27.28
CA THR A 163 6.88 -0.53 -26.70
C THR A 163 6.64 -1.69 -25.75
N GLN A 164 6.22 -1.38 -24.53
CA GLN A 164 5.93 -2.35 -23.50
C GLN A 164 4.52 -2.12 -22.97
N LEU A 165 3.73 -3.18 -22.91
CA LEU A 165 2.43 -3.22 -22.27
C LEU A 165 2.56 -3.89 -20.91
N ARG A 166 2.20 -3.17 -19.85
CA ARG A 166 2.14 -3.70 -18.49
C ARG A 166 0.70 -3.78 -18.06
N TYR A 167 0.28 -4.98 -17.67
CA TYR A 167 -1.05 -5.23 -17.16
C TYR A 167 -0.93 -5.71 -15.72
N TYR A 168 -1.58 -5.01 -14.81
CA TYR A 168 -1.68 -5.36 -13.40
C TYR A 168 -3.09 -5.81 -13.08
N GLN A 169 -3.19 -6.84 -12.26
CA GLN A 169 -4.45 -7.32 -11.72
C GLN A 169 -4.30 -7.53 -10.22
N VAL A 170 -5.11 -6.80 -9.45
CA VAL A 170 -5.24 -6.96 -8.01
C VAL A 170 -6.56 -7.67 -7.74
N ASP A 171 -6.48 -8.80 -7.07
CA ASP A 171 -7.64 -9.58 -6.64
C ASP A 171 -7.66 -9.62 -5.11
N LEU A 172 -8.75 -9.17 -4.50
CA LEU A 172 -8.99 -9.27 -3.07
C LEU A 172 -10.21 -10.17 -2.80
N THR A 173 -10.16 -10.94 -1.72
CA THR A 173 -11.22 -11.87 -1.32
C THR A 173 -11.45 -11.76 0.16
N LEU A 174 -12.70 -11.58 0.57
CA LEU A 174 -13.12 -11.66 1.96
C LEU A 174 -13.68 -13.07 2.22
N ILE A 175 -13.09 -13.78 3.17
CA ILE A 175 -13.40 -15.19 3.47
C ILE A 175 -13.94 -15.28 4.90
N SER A 176 -15.06 -15.95 5.11
CA SER A 176 -15.55 -16.22 6.46
C SER A 176 -14.65 -17.21 7.18
N LEU A 177 -14.22 -16.86 8.40
CA LEU A 177 -13.42 -17.74 9.25
C LEU A 177 -14.25 -18.89 9.86
N LYS A 178 -15.59 -18.76 9.84
CA LYS A 178 -16.50 -19.77 10.37
C LYS A 178 -16.64 -20.98 9.43
N ASP A 179 -16.83 -20.73 8.14
CA ASP A 179 -17.22 -21.74 7.15
C ASP A 179 -16.38 -21.73 5.87
N ASN A 180 -15.32 -20.92 5.80
CA ASN A 180 -14.43 -20.74 4.65
C ASN A 180 -15.12 -20.25 3.37
N ARG A 181 -16.36 -19.74 3.46
CA ARG A 181 -17.06 -19.20 2.29
C ARG A 181 -16.50 -17.83 1.91
N LYS A 182 -16.30 -17.62 0.61
CA LYS A 182 -16.01 -16.31 0.05
C LYS A 182 -17.28 -15.45 0.10
N VAL A 183 -17.22 -14.34 0.82
CA VAL A 183 -18.38 -13.44 1.01
C VAL A 183 -18.29 -12.19 0.16
N TRP A 184 -17.08 -11.83 -0.27
CA TRP A 184 -16.81 -10.74 -1.18
C TRP A 184 -15.56 -11.03 -2.03
N LEU A 185 -15.58 -10.55 -3.26
CA LEU A 185 -14.55 -10.74 -4.29
C LEU A 185 -14.40 -9.42 -5.03
N GLY A 186 -13.30 -8.72 -4.82
CA GLY A 186 -12.97 -7.47 -5.49
C GLY A 186 -11.85 -7.65 -6.50
N GLN A 187 -11.91 -6.90 -7.61
CA GLN A 187 -10.89 -6.93 -8.64
C GLN A 187 -10.67 -5.54 -9.20
N LYS A 188 -9.39 -5.15 -9.36
CA LYS A 188 -8.98 -3.98 -10.13
C LYS A 188 -7.92 -4.36 -11.14
N LYS A 189 -8.08 -3.83 -12.35
CA LYS A 189 -7.14 -4.02 -13.46
C LYS A 189 -6.58 -2.67 -13.86
N ILE A 190 -5.27 -2.63 -14.08
CA ILE A 190 -4.57 -1.44 -14.58
C ILE A 190 -3.77 -1.86 -15.80
N LYS A 191 -3.86 -1.11 -16.88
CA LYS A 191 -3.16 -1.40 -18.14
C LYS A 191 -2.40 -0.15 -18.58
N LYS A 192 -1.08 -0.26 -18.66
CA LYS A 192 -0.16 0.84 -19.01
C LYS A 192 0.59 0.52 -20.29
N LEU A 193 0.59 1.48 -21.23
CA LEU A 193 1.41 1.42 -22.44
C LEU A 193 2.64 2.31 -22.25
N VAL A 194 3.82 1.71 -22.22
CA VAL A 194 5.10 2.37 -22.00
C VAL A 194 5.86 2.41 -23.33
N LYS A 195 6.27 3.60 -23.79
CA LYS A 195 7.13 3.77 -24.96
C LYS A 195 8.54 4.15 -24.51
N ASN A 196 9.56 3.63 -25.18
CA ASN A 196 10.98 3.85 -24.86
C ASN A 196 11.38 3.39 -23.44
N SER A 197 10.89 2.24 -23.01
CA SER A 197 11.28 1.64 -21.73
C SER A 197 12.79 1.35 -21.70
N ASN A 198 13.55 2.10 -20.91
CA ASN A 198 14.95 1.77 -20.56
C ASN A 198 15.04 0.84 -19.34
N LEU A 199 13.91 0.41 -18.78
CA LEU A 199 13.86 -0.48 -17.63
C LEU A 199 14.17 -1.92 -18.05
N ARG A 200 15.32 -2.42 -17.61
CA ARG A 200 15.65 -3.83 -17.61
C ARG A 200 15.11 -4.47 -16.32
N TYR A 201 14.48 -5.63 -16.48
CA TYR A 201 13.98 -6.47 -15.38
C TYR A 201 15.11 -6.97 -14.49
#